data_AF-A0A0K2ZLF8-F1
#
_entry.id   AF-A0A0K2ZLF8-F1
#
_cell.length_a   1.000
_cell.length_b   1.000
_cell.length_c   1.000
_cell.angle_alpha   90.00
_cell.angle_beta   90.00
_cell.angle_gamma   90.00
#
_symmetry.space_group_name_H-M   'P 1'
#
loop_
_entity.id
_entity.type
_entity.pdbx_description
1 polymer ?
#
loop_
_entity_poly.entity_id
_entity_poly.type
_entity_poly.pdbx_seq_one_letter_code
_entity_poly.pdbx_strand_id
1 'polypeptide(L)'
;MKSIDQALADAANDSYANRPQRDVDTQKTVYFDSKKYQVFGYACDLANGFHATAYQSVAVPHNVIIAYRGTDPGLFSGATRAEKADHALTTLHNIAVDAKMVRDTVNTQKAAADAFTAQMIAKAAAQGILKDYVFAAGHSLGGAVAEIEAAKYGLRGATYNGFGAADLIDGPPQPCFQLSNYRMAGDVVSAASRHLGEVVSLASQDDLQNGAAFARATGRAADDLDESVASAAREAGAYGAPVIPPGAAGRGCGGVWSPVPWTRHTVAA
;
A
#
# COMPACT_ATOMS: atom_id res chain seq x y z
N MET A 1 14.86 14.60 9.85
CA MET A 1 13.40 14.44 9.73
C MET A 1 12.71 14.91 11.01
N LYS A 2 11.43 15.27 10.92
CA LYS A 2 10.52 15.44 12.06
C LYS A 2 10.26 14.03 12.66
N SER A 3 9.92 13.94 13.94
CA SER A 3 10.02 12.69 14.72
C SER A 3 9.05 11.53 14.37
N ILE A 4 8.23 11.71 13.32
CA ILE A 4 7.25 10.72 12.83
C ILE A 4 7.46 10.36 11.35
N ASP A 5 8.28 11.08 10.59
CA ASP A 5 8.35 10.94 9.12
C ASP A 5 8.83 9.55 8.66
N GLN A 6 9.59 8.82 9.48
CA GLN A 6 9.93 7.41 9.25
C GLN A 6 8.73 6.48 9.38
N ALA A 7 7.84 6.76 10.35
CA ALA A 7 6.65 5.95 10.56
C ALA A 7 5.57 6.22 9.51
N LEU A 8 5.46 7.47 9.03
CA LEU A 8 4.63 7.81 7.87
C LEU A 8 5.10 7.09 6.60
N ALA A 9 6.42 6.98 6.40
CA ALA A 9 7.01 6.27 5.27
C ALA A 9 6.80 4.75 5.33
N ASP A 10 7.09 4.14 6.48
CA ASP A 10 6.89 2.70 6.71
C ASP A 10 5.39 2.34 6.54
N ALA A 11 4.47 3.21 6.98
CA ALA A 11 3.02 3.04 6.82
C ALA A 11 2.53 3.25 5.37
N ALA A 12 3.07 4.24 4.64
CA ALA A 12 2.74 4.47 3.22
C ALA A 12 3.07 3.24 2.37
N ASN A 13 4.19 2.56 2.66
CA ASN A 13 4.57 1.30 2.02
C ASN A 13 3.69 0.13 2.49
N ASP A 14 3.52 -0.06 3.81
CA ASP A 14 2.67 -1.14 4.37
C ASP A 14 1.21 -1.09 3.87
N SER A 15 0.70 0.08 3.48
CA SER A 15 -0.62 0.26 2.87
C SER A 15 -0.84 -0.51 1.56
N TYR A 16 0.23 -1.00 0.90
CA TYR A 16 0.10 -1.84 -0.29
C TYR A 16 -0.28 -3.29 0.01
N ALA A 17 -0.11 -3.75 1.26
CA ALA A 17 -0.50 -5.09 1.68
C ALA A 17 -2.02 -5.18 1.90
N ASN A 18 -2.68 -6.06 1.14
CA ASN A 18 -4.09 -6.39 1.36
C ASN A 18 -4.30 -7.01 2.76
N ARG A 19 -5.32 -6.54 3.49
CA ARG A 19 -5.62 -7.02 4.86
C ARG A 19 -7.05 -7.55 4.96
N PRO A 20 -7.28 -8.70 5.63
CA PRO A 20 -8.62 -9.13 6.00
C PRO A 20 -9.13 -8.30 7.18
N GLN A 21 -10.44 -8.05 7.26
CA GLN A 21 -11.08 -7.25 8.31
C GLN A 21 -10.66 -7.64 9.75
N ARG A 22 -10.44 -8.95 10.00
CA ARG A 22 -9.91 -9.48 11.27
C ARG A 22 -8.62 -8.79 11.76
N ASP A 23 -7.79 -8.25 10.86
CA ASP A 23 -6.56 -7.54 11.23
C ASP A 23 -6.88 -6.26 12.03
N VAL A 24 -7.99 -5.59 11.70
CA VAL A 24 -8.55 -4.46 12.47
C VAL A 24 -9.18 -4.97 13.77
N ASP A 25 -10.02 -6.01 13.68
CA ASP A 25 -10.81 -6.52 14.81
C ASP A 25 -9.93 -7.08 15.93
N THR A 26 -8.78 -7.68 15.56
CA THR A 26 -7.77 -8.21 16.49
C THR A 26 -6.66 -7.20 16.82
N GLN A 27 -6.75 -5.96 16.32
CA GLN A 27 -5.75 -4.90 16.50
C GLN A 27 -4.32 -5.37 16.18
N LYS A 28 -4.15 -6.04 15.03
CA LYS A 28 -2.90 -6.69 14.62
C LYS A 28 -1.72 -5.72 14.69
N THR A 29 -0.65 -6.14 15.37
CA THR A 29 0.55 -5.30 15.55
C THR A 29 1.40 -5.27 14.28
N VAL A 30 1.87 -4.08 13.92
CA VAL A 30 2.91 -3.80 12.93
C VAL A 30 4.00 -2.92 13.56
N TYR A 31 5.15 -2.78 12.89
CA TYR A 31 6.31 -2.03 13.41
C TYR A 31 6.77 -0.98 12.41
N PHE A 32 6.66 0.28 12.80
CA PHE A 32 7.08 1.45 12.00
C PHE A 32 8.05 2.29 12.84
N ASP A 33 9.19 2.70 12.28
CA ASP A 33 10.28 3.35 13.02
C ASP A 33 10.67 2.59 14.32
N SER A 34 10.70 1.24 14.23
CA SER A 34 10.87 0.29 15.35
C SER A 34 9.85 0.40 16.49
N LYS A 35 8.84 1.27 16.38
CA LYS A 35 7.76 1.48 17.34
C LYS A 35 6.57 0.58 17.01
N LYS A 36 5.83 0.13 18.02
CA LYS A 36 4.62 -0.68 17.84
C LYS A 36 3.43 0.18 17.42
N TYR A 37 2.80 -0.23 16.33
CA TYR A 37 1.49 0.26 15.90
C TYR A 37 0.50 -0.90 15.83
N GLN A 38 -0.79 -0.62 15.93
CA GLN A 38 -1.87 -1.58 15.69
C GLN A 38 -2.68 -1.13 14.47
N VAL A 39 -3.16 -2.07 13.66
CA VAL A 39 -4.14 -1.78 12.60
C VAL A 39 -5.40 -1.20 13.24
N PHE A 40 -5.68 0.06 12.94
CA PHE A 40 -6.76 0.88 13.51
C PHE A 40 -7.99 0.91 12.61
N GLY A 41 -7.80 0.80 11.30
CA GLY A 41 -8.88 0.72 10.31
C GLY A 41 -8.35 0.21 8.98
N TYR A 42 -9.25 -0.30 8.15
CA TYR A 42 -8.96 -0.77 6.81
C TYR A 42 -10.17 -0.50 5.92
N ALA A 43 -9.93 -0.06 4.70
CA ALA A 43 -10.94 0.06 3.67
C ALA A 43 -10.32 -0.30 2.31
N CYS A 44 -11.05 -1.10 1.53
CA CYS A 44 -10.70 -1.45 0.16
C CYS A 44 -12.00 -1.58 -0.63
N ASP A 45 -12.10 -0.90 -1.76
CA ASP A 45 -13.24 -0.92 -2.68
C ASP A 45 -12.74 -1.22 -4.10
N LEU A 46 -13.05 -2.43 -4.57
CA LEU A 46 -12.59 -2.93 -5.87
C LEU A 46 -13.29 -2.26 -7.06
N ALA A 47 -14.39 -1.52 -6.85
CA ALA A 47 -15.14 -0.85 -7.92
C ALA A 47 -14.55 0.52 -8.31
N ASN A 48 -13.88 1.19 -7.38
CA ASN A 48 -13.16 2.46 -7.61
C ASN A 48 -11.62 2.35 -7.42
N GLY A 49 -11.14 1.20 -6.93
CA GLY A 49 -9.73 0.96 -6.66
C GLY A 49 -9.21 1.66 -5.40
N PHE A 50 -10.08 2.25 -4.58
CA PHE A 50 -9.69 2.88 -3.32
C PHE A 50 -9.19 1.82 -2.34
N HIS A 51 -8.06 2.10 -1.69
CA HIS A 51 -7.54 1.26 -0.63
C HIS A 51 -6.73 2.14 0.35
N ALA A 52 -7.11 2.11 1.63
CA ALA A 52 -6.38 2.77 2.70
C ALA A 52 -6.35 1.90 3.96
N THR A 53 -5.24 1.99 4.71
CA THR A 53 -5.10 1.39 6.04
C THR A 53 -4.77 2.49 7.04
N ALA A 54 -5.42 2.46 8.20
CA ALA A 54 -5.10 3.34 9.32
C ALA A 54 -4.43 2.56 10.45
N TYR A 55 -3.53 3.20 11.18
CA TYR A 55 -2.72 2.57 12.24
C TYR A 55 -2.60 3.49 13.45
N GLN A 56 -2.66 2.93 14.66
CA GLN A 56 -2.53 3.66 15.93
C GLN A 56 -1.25 3.26 16.66
N SER A 57 -0.45 4.23 17.12
CA SER A 57 0.75 3.92 17.92
C SER A 57 0.35 3.40 19.31
N VAL A 58 0.95 2.30 19.75
CA VAL A 58 0.68 1.72 21.09
C VAL A 58 1.21 2.61 22.21
N ALA A 59 2.33 3.32 21.96
CA ALA A 59 2.86 4.30 22.88
C ALA A 59 1.99 5.57 22.93
N VAL A 60 1.87 6.15 24.13
CA VAL A 60 1.26 7.47 24.37
C VAL A 60 2.31 8.61 24.26
N PRO A 61 1.95 9.80 23.74
CA PRO A 61 0.65 10.14 23.15
C PRO A 61 0.41 9.34 21.85
N HIS A 62 -0.83 8.85 21.68
CA HIS A 62 -1.20 8.04 20.53
C HIS A 62 -1.18 8.88 19.25
N ASN A 63 -0.55 8.35 18.20
CA ASN A 63 -0.55 8.90 16.86
C ASN A 63 -1.39 7.97 15.97
N VAL A 64 -2.29 8.52 15.16
CA VAL A 64 -3.03 7.78 14.14
C VAL A 64 -2.49 8.16 12.78
N ILE A 65 -2.00 7.19 12.01
CA ILE A 65 -1.53 7.39 10.63
C ILE A 65 -2.57 6.77 9.70
N ILE A 66 -3.13 7.57 8.79
CA ILE A 66 -4.02 7.13 7.70
C ILE A 66 -3.17 7.06 6.44
N ALA A 67 -2.87 5.85 5.96
CA ALA A 67 -2.04 5.62 4.79
C ALA A 67 -2.88 5.20 3.59
N TYR A 68 -2.75 5.94 2.49
CA TYR A 68 -3.46 5.70 1.24
C TYR A 68 -2.53 5.02 0.23
N ARG A 69 -3.01 3.92 -0.36
CA ARG A 69 -2.29 3.12 -1.35
C ARG A 69 -2.32 3.82 -2.72
N GLY A 70 -1.29 3.60 -3.53
CA GLY A 70 -1.33 3.95 -4.95
C GLY A 70 -2.13 2.95 -5.79
N THR A 71 -1.99 3.04 -7.11
CA THR A 71 -2.64 2.12 -8.06
C THR A 71 -2.25 0.67 -7.80
N ASP A 72 -3.20 -0.25 -8.00
CA ASP A 72 -3.05 -1.68 -7.68
C ASP A 72 -1.99 -2.39 -8.57
N PRO A 73 -1.13 -3.26 -7.98
CA PRO A 73 -0.25 -4.17 -8.72
C PRO A 73 -0.92 -5.06 -9.78
N GLY A 74 -2.25 -5.14 -9.85
CA GLY A 74 -2.98 -5.72 -10.99
C GLY A 74 -2.66 -5.05 -12.35
N LEU A 75 -2.24 -3.77 -12.35
CA LEU A 75 -1.75 -3.08 -13.55
C LEU A 75 -0.26 -3.40 -13.85
N PHE A 76 0.42 -4.13 -12.98
CA PHE A 76 1.87 -4.37 -12.99
C PHE A 76 2.14 -5.81 -13.49
N SER A 77 1.39 -6.21 -14.52
CA SER A 77 1.32 -7.59 -14.99
C SER A 77 2.51 -7.97 -15.88
N GLY A 78 3.12 -9.13 -15.61
CA GLY A 78 4.28 -9.69 -16.31
C GLY A 78 4.51 -11.13 -15.85
N ALA A 79 5.24 -11.94 -16.62
CA ALA A 79 5.45 -13.35 -16.29
C ALA A 79 6.58 -13.55 -15.26
N THR A 80 7.64 -12.76 -15.37
CA THR A 80 8.85 -12.80 -14.53
C THR A 80 8.94 -11.60 -13.57
N ARG A 81 9.82 -11.70 -12.55
CA ARG A 81 10.08 -10.59 -11.60
C ARG A 81 10.63 -9.34 -12.29
N ALA A 82 11.44 -9.49 -13.34
CA ALA A 82 11.98 -8.38 -14.12
C ALA A 82 10.88 -7.68 -14.93
N GLU A 83 10.08 -8.42 -15.71
CA GLU A 83 8.97 -7.84 -16.48
C GLU A 83 7.96 -7.14 -15.57
N LYS A 84 7.65 -7.70 -14.39
CA LYS A 84 6.77 -7.04 -13.40
C LYS A 84 7.37 -5.73 -12.88
N ALA A 85 8.68 -5.66 -12.65
CA ALA A 85 9.35 -4.43 -12.19
C ALA A 85 9.40 -3.36 -13.29
N ASP A 86 9.71 -3.74 -14.53
CA ASP A 86 9.70 -2.83 -15.68
C ASP A 86 8.28 -2.36 -16.02
N HIS A 87 7.27 -3.25 -15.99
CA HIS A 87 5.86 -2.87 -16.14
C HIS A 87 5.35 -2.04 -14.96
N ALA A 88 5.81 -2.28 -13.73
CA ALA A 88 5.51 -1.43 -12.58
C ALA A 88 5.99 -0.01 -12.84
N LEU A 89 7.28 0.18 -13.12
CA LEU A 89 7.89 1.49 -13.38
C LEU A 89 7.27 2.17 -14.60
N THR A 90 7.09 1.44 -15.71
CA THR A 90 6.54 1.97 -16.96
C THR A 90 5.06 2.36 -16.82
N THR A 91 4.23 1.54 -16.17
CA THR A 91 2.81 1.86 -15.97
C THR A 91 2.63 2.97 -14.93
N LEU A 92 3.43 3.00 -13.85
CA LEU A 92 3.41 4.10 -12.88
C LEU A 92 3.83 5.42 -13.54
N HIS A 93 4.86 5.40 -14.39
CA HIS A 93 5.29 6.54 -15.20
C HIS A 93 4.18 6.98 -16.17
N ASN A 94 3.64 6.07 -16.98
CA ASN A 94 2.59 6.37 -17.96
C ASN A 94 1.31 6.94 -17.33
N ILE A 95 0.91 6.42 -16.16
CA ILE A 95 -0.19 7.00 -15.38
C ILE A 95 0.19 8.41 -14.92
N ALA A 96 1.36 8.59 -14.30
CA ALA A 96 1.73 9.88 -13.73
C ALA A 96 1.95 10.99 -14.76
N VAL A 97 2.47 10.69 -15.95
CA VAL A 97 2.56 11.70 -17.03
C VAL A 97 1.21 11.99 -17.68
N ASP A 98 0.26 11.04 -17.65
CA ASP A 98 -1.14 11.30 -18.01
C ASP A 98 -1.91 11.90 -16.83
N ALA A 99 -1.77 13.21 -16.69
CA ALA A 99 -2.52 14.01 -15.73
C ALA A 99 -4.05 13.96 -15.93
N LYS A 100 -4.61 13.34 -16.99
CA LYS A 100 -6.04 13.03 -17.08
C LYS A 100 -6.35 11.71 -16.37
N MET A 101 -5.60 10.64 -16.65
CA MET A 101 -5.79 9.34 -15.96
C MET A 101 -5.65 9.47 -14.44
N VAL A 102 -4.65 10.23 -13.95
CA VAL A 102 -4.53 10.51 -12.50
C VAL A 102 -5.77 11.21 -11.94
N ARG A 103 -6.26 12.26 -12.62
CA ARG A 103 -7.47 12.99 -12.20
C ARG A 103 -8.68 12.06 -12.14
N ASP A 104 -8.91 11.27 -13.17
CA ASP A 104 -10.06 10.37 -13.25
C ASP A 104 -10.01 9.30 -12.14
N THR A 105 -8.84 8.69 -11.88
CA THR A 105 -8.69 7.71 -10.80
C THR A 105 -8.89 8.33 -9.42
N VAL A 106 -8.24 9.48 -9.14
CA VAL A 106 -8.36 10.16 -7.84
C VAL A 106 -9.79 10.64 -7.59
N ASN A 107 -10.47 11.21 -8.60
CA ASN A 107 -11.87 11.60 -8.51
C ASN A 107 -12.79 10.41 -8.21
N THR A 108 -12.50 9.24 -8.80
CA THR A 108 -13.26 7.99 -8.60
C THR A 108 -13.10 7.46 -7.17
N GLN A 109 -11.94 7.65 -6.54
CA GLN A 109 -11.68 7.26 -5.14
C GLN A 109 -12.15 8.29 -4.10
N LYS A 110 -12.32 9.56 -4.48
CA LYS A 110 -12.54 10.71 -3.57
C LYS A 110 -13.63 10.49 -2.51
N ALA A 111 -14.77 9.89 -2.88
CA ALA A 111 -15.87 9.65 -1.95
C ALA A 111 -15.56 8.56 -0.90
N ALA A 112 -14.78 7.53 -1.26
CA ALA A 112 -14.38 6.47 -0.35
C ALA A 112 -13.23 6.90 0.57
N ALA A 113 -12.29 7.70 0.04
CA ALA A 113 -11.25 8.38 0.81
C ALA A 113 -11.87 9.27 1.90
N ASP A 114 -12.75 10.19 1.51
CA ASP A 114 -13.44 11.14 2.39
C ASP A 114 -14.18 10.44 3.54
N ALA A 115 -14.94 9.39 3.23
CA ALA A 115 -15.67 8.61 4.22
C ALA A 115 -14.72 7.90 5.21
N PHE A 116 -13.62 7.33 4.72
CA PHE A 116 -12.61 6.67 5.57
C PHE A 116 -11.86 7.66 6.45
N THR A 117 -11.44 8.82 5.91
CA THR A 117 -10.77 9.88 6.67
C THR A 117 -11.66 10.40 7.80
N ALA A 118 -12.92 10.71 7.49
CA ALA A 118 -13.91 11.11 8.49
C ALA A 118 -14.10 10.05 9.58
N GLN A 119 -14.24 8.77 9.19
CA GLN A 119 -14.41 7.66 10.11
C GLN A 119 -13.20 7.50 11.05
N MET A 120 -11.96 7.61 10.52
CA MET A 120 -10.74 7.45 11.31
C MET A 120 -10.51 8.64 12.26
N ILE A 121 -10.81 9.88 11.84
CA ILE A 121 -10.78 11.06 12.72
C ILE A 121 -11.83 10.91 13.84
N ALA A 122 -13.06 10.50 13.52
CA ALA A 122 -14.10 10.28 14.52
C ALA A 122 -13.75 9.15 15.50
N LYS A 123 -13.18 8.04 15.01
CA LYS A 123 -12.71 6.92 15.84
C LYS A 123 -11.55 7.33 16.75
N ALA A 124 -10.65 8.19 16.28
CA ALA A 124 -9.53 8.73 17.07
C ALA A 124 -10.06 9.67 18.18
N ALA A 125 -10.96 10.59 17.84
CA ALA A 125 -11.60 11.49 18.79
C ALA A 125 -12.41 10.73 19.87
N ALA A 126 -13.07 9.63 19.52
CA ALA A 126 -13.77 8.75 20.46
C ALA A 126 -12.85 8.04 21.47
N GLN A 127 -11.53 8.00 21.21
CA GLN A 127 -10.50 7.53 22.14
C GLN A 127 -9.75 8.68 22.84
N GLY A 128 -10.20 9.94 22.68
CA GLY A 128 -9.53 11.13 23.23
C GLY A 128 -8.28 11.57 22.47
N ILE A 129 -8.02 11.04 21.28
CA ILE A 129 -6.89 11.42 20.44
C ILE A 129 -7.26 12.70 19.67
N LEU A 130 -6.49 13.77 19.87
CA LEU A 130 -6.71 15.05 19.19
C LEU A 130 -6.32 14.95 17.70
N LYS A 131 -7.00 15.73 16.83
CA LYS A 131 -6.75 15.76 15.37
C LYS A 131 -5.29 16.07 15.02
N ASP A 132 -4.57 16.80 15.85
CA ASP A 132 -3.16 17.16 15.65
C ASP A 132 -2.19 15.97 15.73
N TYR A 133 -2.67 14.83 16.24
CA TYR A 133 -2.02 13.51 16.23
C TYR A 133 -2.61 12.55 15.18
N VAL A 134 -3.48 13.03 14.29
CA VAL A 134 -3.97 12.28 13.12
C VAL A 134 -3.22 12.77 11.88
N PHE A 135 -2.57 11.85 11.19
CA PHE A 135 -1.65 12.13 10.09
C PHE A 135 -2.07 11.44 8.80
N ALA A 136 -1.85 12.08 7.66
CA ALA A 136 -1.96 11.46 6.34
C ALA A 136 -0.59 10.98 5.82
N ALA A 137 -0.57 9.84 5.14
CA ALA A 137 0.60 9.30 4.47
C ALA A 137 0.25 8.67 3.12
N GLY A 138 1.16 8.71 2.14
CA GLY A 138 0.92 8.07 0.85
C GLY A 138 2.14 8.08 -0.08
N HIS A 139 2.21 7.08 -0.96
CA HIS A 139 3.25 6.95 -1.99
C HIS A 139 2.62 6.98 -3.38
N SER A 140 3.31 7.58 -4.37
CA SER A 140 2.82 7.71 -5.75
C SER A 140 1.40 8.30 -5.81
N LEU A 141 0.44 7.63 -6.48
CA LEU A 141 -0.96 8.07 -6.57
C LEU A 141 -1.64 8.18 -5.19
N GLY A 142 -1.26 7.33 -4.22
CA GLY A 142 -1.73 7.44 -2.84
C GLY A 142 -1.24 8.71 -2.15
N GLY A 143 -0.13 9.29 -2.62
CA GLY A 143 0.32 10.62 -2.22
C GLY A 143 -0.66 11.73 -2.62
N ALA A 144 -1.27 11.64 -3.81
CA ALA A 144 -2.28 12.61 -4.25
C ALA A 144 -3.53 12.55 -3.36
N VAL A 145 -3.98 11.34 -3.00
CA VAL A 145 -5.10 11.13 -2.08
C VAL A 145 -4.74 11.66 -0.68
N ALA A 146 -3.54 11.37 -0.18
CA ALA A 146 -3.05 11.87 1.10
C ALA A 146 -2.99 13.41 1.15
N GLU A 147 -2.58 14.08 0.07
CA GLU A 147 -2.61 15.55 -0.05
C GLU A 147 -4.02 16.12 -0.04
N ILE A 148 -4.95 15.54 -0.81
CA ILE A 148 -6.35 15.99 -0.88
C ILE A 148 -7.01 15.85 0.49
N GLU A 149 -6.88 14.69 1.12
CA GLU A 149 -7.51 14.41 2.41
C GLU A 149 -6.87 15.22 3.54
N ALA A 150 -5.55 15.41 3.54
CA ALA A 150 -4.89 16.29 4.50
C ALA A 150 -5.31 17.76 4.32
N ALA A 151 -5.39 18.25 3.09
CA ALA A 151 -5.86 19.61 2.81
C ALA A 151 -7.34 19.79 3.16
N LYS A 152 -8.19 18.80 2.86
CA LYS A 152 -9.62 18.82 3.17
C LYS A 152 -9.89 18.79 4.67
N TYR A 153 -9.15 17.99 5.44
CA TYR A 153 -9.39 17.81 6.88
C TYR A 153 -8.47 18.65 7.78
N GLY A 154 -7.51 19.40 7.21
CA GLY A 154 -6.54 20.18 7.98
C GLY A 154 -5.64 19.27 8.83
N LEU A 155 -5.10 18.23 8.20
CA LEU A 155 -4.20 17.24 8.82
C LEU A 155 -2.74 17.55 8.54
N ARG A 156 -1.88 16.90 9.32
CA ARG A 156 -0.43 16.92 9.15
C ARG A 156 0.00 15.65 8.41
N GLY A 157 1.14 15.62 7.73
CA GLY A 157 1.50 14.41 6.98
C GLY A 157 2.78 14.48 6.16
N ALA A 158 2.99 13.40 5.39
CA ALA A 158 4.09 13.28 4.45
C ALA A 158 3.74 12.38 3.26
N THR A 159 4.28 12.71 2.09
CA THR A 159 4.16 11.88 0.87
C THR A 159 5.54 11.52 0.33
N TYR A 160 5.62 10.45 -0.46
CA TYR A 160 6.88 9.86 -0.93
C TYR A 160 6.74 9.56 -2.43
N ASN A 161 7.50 10.25 -3.28
CA ASN A 161 7.31 10.29 -4.75
C ASN A 161 5.81 10.45 -5.12
N GLY A 162 5.08 11.25 -4.35
CA GLY A 162 3.64 11.46 -4.55
C GLY A 162 3.36 12.19 -5.86
N PHE A 163 2.20 11.97 -6.46
CA PHE A 163 1.70 12.90 -7.48
C PHE A 163 1.08 14.12 -6.78
N GLY A 164 1.56 15.33 -7.10
CA GLY A 164 1.10 16.56 -6.43
C GLY A 164 -0.38 16.88 -6.69
N ALA A 165 -1.12 17.25 -5.65
CA ALA A 165 -2.58 17.40 -5.73
C ALA A 165 -3.10 18.85 -5.71
N ALA A 166 -2.25 19.86 -5.88
CA ALA A 166 -2.68 21.27 -5.77
C ALA A 166 -3.73 21.68 -6.82
N ASP A 167 -3.74 21.02 -7.98
CA ASP A 167 -4.71 21.24 -9.05
C ASP A 167 -5.91 20.25 -8.98
N LEU A 168 -6.07 19.55 -7.84
CA LEU A 168 -7.10 18.53 -7.58
C LEU A 168 -8.05 18.89 -6.41
N ILE A 169 -7.79 19.99 -5.68
CA ILE A 169 -8.58 20.41 -4.50
C ILE A 169 -9.55 21.55 -4.81
N ASP A 170 -10.73 21.50 -4.18
CA ASP A 170 -11.81 22.47 -4.35
C ASP A 170 -11.63 23.65 -3.38
N GLY A 171 -10.68 24.55 -3.68
CA GLY A 171 -10.38 25.74 -2.87
C GLY A 171 -9.10 25.61 -2.02
N PRO A 172 -8.88 26.49 -1.03
CA PRO A 172 -7.67 26.47 -0.21
C PRO A 172 -7.70 25.34 0.84
N PRO A 173 -6.53 24.78 1.26
CA PRO A 173 -6.44 23.85 2.38
C PRO A 173 -7.01 24.42 3.69
N GLN A 174 -7.58 23.55 4.53
CA GLN A 174 -8.05 23.93 5.86
C GLN A 174 -6.90 24.37 6.80
N PRO A 175 -7.19 25.18 7.83
CA PRO A 175 -6.25 25.48 8.91
C PRO A 175 -5.63 24.22 9.53
N CYS A 176 -4.39 24.36 10.01
CA CYS A 176 -3.52 23.29 10.52
C CYS A 176 -3.04 22.25 9.49
N PHE A 177 -3.39 22.39 8.19
CA PHE A 177 -2.74 21.63 7.12
C PHE A 177 -1.22 21.83 7.12
N GLN A 178 -0.46 20.74 7.24
CA GLN A 178 1.01 20.77 7.19
C GLN A 178 1.56 19.44 6.64
N LEU A 179 1.83 19.39 5.34
CA LEU A 179 2.33 18.19 4.65
C LEU A 179 3.75 18.40 4.10
N SER A 180 4.56 17.34 4.16
CA SER A 180 5.96 17.31 3.69
C SER A 180 6.12 16.30 2.53
N ASN A 181 6.33 16.79 1.31
CA ASN A 181 6.39 15.99 0.10
C ASN A 181 7.83 15.59 -0.22
N TYR A 182 8.22 14.36 0.09
CA TYR A 182 9.56 13.84 -0.20
C TYR A 182 9.61 13.25 -1.62
N ARG A 183 10.63 13.63 -2.40
CA ARG A 183 10.83 13.14 -3.77
C ARG A 183 12.29 12.94 -4.12
N MET A 184 12.60 12.01 -5.01
CA MET A 184 13.92 12.03 -5.68
C MET A 184 14.03 13.24 -6.62
N ALA A 185 15.23 13.79 -6.73
CA ALA A 185 15.59 14.67 -7.83
C ALA A 185 15.43 13.91 -9.17
N GLY A 186 14.59 14.42 -10.06
CA GLY A 186 14.22 13.74 -11.30
C GLY A 186 13.07 12.74 -11.17
N ASP A 187 12.40 12.63 -10.01
CA ASP A 187 11.19 11.83 -9.91
C ASP A 187 10.07 12.38 -10.79
N VAL A 188 9.69 11.58 -11.77
CA VAL A 188 8.70 11.90 -12.82
C VAL A 188 7.27 12.02 -12.28
N VAL A 189 6.94 11.34 -11.18
CA VAL A 189 5.60 11.35 -10.59
C VAL A 189 5.34 12.66 -9.84
N SER A 190 6.31 13.06 -9.02
CA SER A 190 6.33 14.32 -8.27
C SER A 190 6.68 15.55 -9.13
N ALA A 191 7.24 15.35 -10.33
CA ALA A 191 7.43 16.43 -11.31
C ALA A 191 6.19 16.72 -12.17
N ALA A 192 5.24 15.77 -12.29
CA ALA A 192 4.10 15.89 -13.19
C ALA A 192 3.01 16.88 -12.74
N SER A 193 2.98 17.27 -11.45
CA SER A 193 1.98 18.18 -10.90
C SER A 193 2.49 18.96 -9.68
N ARG A 194 1.80 20.04 -9.32
CA ARG A 194 2.12 20.86 -8.14
C ARG A 194 1.64 20.19 -6.86
N HIS A 195 2.52 20.14 -5.86
CA HIS A 195 2.22 19.65 -4.52
C HIS A 195 1.57 20.71 -3.62
N LEU A 196 0.83 20.24 -2.63
CA LEU A 196 0.36 21.01 -1.48
C LEU A 196 1.34 20.87 -0.31
N GLY A 197 1.79 21.99 0.24
CA GLY A 197 2.69 22.02 1.41
C GLY A 197 4.18 22.19 1.07
N GLU A 198 5.05 21.65 1.93
CA GLU A 198 6.51 21.71 1.81
C GLU A 198 7.01 20.65 0.82
N VAL A 199 7.99 20.95 -0.05
CA VAL A 199 8.58 19.98 -0.98
C VAL A 199 10.05 19.76 -0.65
N VAL A 200 10.40 18.53 -0.30
CA VAL A 200 11.75 18.10 0.09
C VAL A 200 12.32 17.22 -1.03
N SER A 201 13.26 17.77 -1.81
CA SER A 201 13.92 17.04 -2.89
C SER A 201 15.21 16.40 -2.39
N LEU A 202 15.34 15.08 -2.57
CA LEU A 202 16.51 14.28 -2.20
C LEU A 202 17.38 14.07 -3.44
N ALA A 203 18.67 14.43 -3.37
CA ALA A 203 19.51 14.60 -4.57
C ALA A 203 20.55 13.48 -4.79
N SER A 204 20.80 12.62 -3.80
CA SER A 204 21.90 11.64 -3.81
C SER A 204 21.56 10.35 -3.07
N GLN A 205 22.38 9.31 -3.25
CA GLN A 205 22.29 8.09 -2.43
C GLN A 205 22.71 8.32 -0.95
N ASP A 206 23.44 9.40 -0.65
CA ASP A 206 23.77 9.76 0.74
C ASP A 206 22.62 10.50 1.43
N ASP A 207 21.77 11.21 0.67
CA ASP A 207 20.47 11.67 1.16
C ASP A 207 19.54 10.49 1.48
N LEU A 208 19.65 9.35 0.78
CA LEU A 208 18.89 8.13 1.09
C LEU A 208 19.34 7.47 2.39
N GLN A 209 20.64 7.55 2.74
CA GLN A 209 21.14 7.05 4.04
C GLN A 209 20.62 7.91 5.21
N ASN A 210 20.59 9.24 5.04
CA ASN A 210 19.97 10.17 5.99
C ASN A 210 18.43 10.19 5.91
N GLY A 211 17.87 9.64 4.83
CA GLY A 211 16.45 9.57 4.48
C GLY A 211 15.94 8.13 4.45
N ALA A 212 16.35 7.30 5.41
CA ALA A 212 15.96 5.87 5.53
C ALA A 212 14.44 5.63 5.46
N ALA A 213 13.64 6.64 5.81
CA ALA A 213 12.21 6.70 5.61
C ALA A 213 11.84 6.57 4.13
N PHE A 214 12.29 7.51 3.31
CA PHE A 214 12.08 7.52 1.87
C PHE A 214 12.68 6.25 1.22
N ALA A 215 13.90 5.87 1.61
CA ALA A 215 14.57 4.68 1.08
C ALA A 215 13.80 3.37 1.37
N ARG A 216 13.05 3.29 2.49
CA ARG A 216 12.10 2.18 2.73
C ARG A 216 10.81 2.34 1.93
N ALA A 217 10.23 3.53 1.88
CA ALA A 217 8.98 3.78 1.15
C ALA A 217 9.08 3.45 -0.35
N THR A 218 10.23 3.72 -0.97
CA THR A 218 10.48 3.38 -2.38
C THR A 218 11.19 2.03 -2.55
N GLY A 219 11.98 1.60 -1.58
CA GLY A 219 12.78 0.37 -1.67
C GLY A 219 11.99 -0.91 -1.37
N ARG A 220 11.14 -0.92 -0.33
CA ARG A 220 10.35 -2.11 0.01
C ARG A 220 9.27 -2.42 -1.02
N ALA A 221 8.78 -1.44 -1.77
CA ALA A 221 7.86 -1.67 -2.88
C ALA A 221 8.39 -2.74 -3.87
N ALA A 222 9.72 -2.91 -4.02
CA ALA A 222 10.32 -3.94 -4.88
C ALA A 222 10.43 -5.35 -4.23
N ASP A 223 10.37 -5.44 -2.90
CA ASP A 223 10.41 -6.71 -2.13
C ASP A 223 9.02 -7.17 -1.69
N ASP A 224 8.13 -6.24 -1.33
CA ASP A 224 6.72 -6.51 -1.02
C ASP A 224 5.96 -6.94 -2.30
N LEU A 225 6.44 -6.56 -3.49
CA LEU A 225 6.01 -7.16 -4.77
C LEU A 225 6.42 -8.64 -4.90
N ASP A 226 7.50 -9.08 -4.26
CA ASP A 226 7.94 -10.48 -4.24
C ASP A 226 7.09 -11.29 -3.24
N GLU A 227 6.87 -10.77 -2.02
CA GLU A 227 6.04 -11.45 -1.01
C GLU A 227 4.54 -11.45 -1.38
N SER A 228 4.00 -10.38 -1.98
CA SER A 228 2.61 -10.36 -2.46
C SER A 228 2.39 -11.33 -3.64
N VAL A 229 3.35 -11.46 -4.56
CA VAL A 229 3.32 -12.48 -5.62
C VAL A 229 3.44 -13.89 -5.04
N ALA A 230 4.29 -14.12 -4.03
CA ALA A 230 4.38 -15.40 -3.33
C ALA A 230 3.10 -15.73 -2.54
N SER A 231 2.42 -14.72 -1.98
CA SER A 231 1.14 -14.87 -1.28
C SER A 231 0.01 -15.22 -2.25
N ALA A 232 -0.13 -14.46 -3.34
CA ALA A 232 -1.12 -14.73 -4.39
C ALA A 232 -0.91 -16.12 -5.05
N ALA A 233 0.34 -16.55 -5.23
CA ALA A 233 0.65 -17.89 -5.72
C ALA A 233 0.24 -19.00 -4.74
N ARG A 234 0.37 -18.78 -3.43
CA ARG A 234 -0.11 -19.71 -2.39
C ARG A 234 -1.64 -19.75 -2.32
N GLU A 235 -2.30 -18.60 -2.47
CA GLU A 235 -3.76 -18.50 -2.45
C GLU A 235 -4.40 -19.14 -3.69
N ALA A 236 -3.85 -18.89 -4.90
CA ALA A 236 -4.22 -19.59 -6.11
C ALA A 236 -3.96 -21.11 -6.01
N GLY A 237 -2.85 -21.52 -5.38
CA GLY A 237 -2.54 -22.92 -5.09
C GLY A 237 -3.56 -23.61 -4.16
N ALA A 238 -4.18 -22.88 -3.24
CA ALA A 238 -5.23 -23.40 -2.36
C ALA A 238 -6.57 -23.63 -3.08
N TYR A 239 -6.88 -22.81 -4.09
CA TYR A 239 -8.06 -23.00 -4.95
C TYR A 239 -7.82 -23.95 -6.14
N GLY A 240 -6.56 -24.29 -6.44
CA GLY A 240 -6.16 -25.17 -7.55
C GLY A 240 -6.37 -26.68 -7.34
N ALA A 241 -7.03 -27.11 -6.26
CA ALA A 241 -7.33 -28.52 -6.03
C ALA A 241 -8.41 -29.02 -7.01
N PRO A 242 -8.18 -30.09 -7.80
CA PRO A 242 -9.13 -30.54 -8.81
C PRO A 242 -10.41 -31.10 -8.20
N VAL A 243 -11.53 -30.44 -8.46
CA VAL A 243 -12.88 -30.93 -8.10
C VAL A 243 -13.22 -32.13 -8.98
N ILE A 244 -13.08 -33.34 -8.43
CA ILE A 244 -13.51 -34.58 -9.10
C ILE A 244 -15.05 -34.62 -9.08
N PRO A 245 -15.74 -34.69 -10.24
CA PRO A 245 -17.20 -34.68 -10.28
C PRO A 245 -17.78 -36.03 -9.78
N PRO A 246 -18.93 -36.02 -9.07
CA PRO A 246 -19.53 -37.23 -8.52
C PRO A 246 -20.21 -38.09 -9.59
N GLY A 247 -19.45 -39.01 -10.20
CA GLY A 247 -19.96 -40.11 -11.02
C GLY A 247 -20.35 -41.34 -10.18
N ALA A 248 -21.41 -42.04 -10.54
CA ALA A 248 -22.07 -43.02 -9.65
C ALA A 248 -21.75 -44.50 -9.91
N ALA A 249 -21.92 -45.29 -8.85
CA ALA A 249 -22.16 -46.74 -8.80
C ALA A 249 -21.03 -47.72 -9.21
N GLY A 250 -20.46 -48.39 -8.20
CA GLY A 250 -19.67 -49.63 -8.35
C GLY A 250 -19.47 -50.30 -6.99
N ARG A 251 -19.87 -51.57 -6.85
CA ARG A 251 -19.72 -52.35 -5.59
C ARG A 251 -18.50 -53.27 -5.73
N GLY A 252 -17.69 -53.45 -4.68
CA GLY A 252 -16.63 -54.45 -4.70
C GLY A 252 -15.76 -54.51 -3.45
N CYS A 253 -15.60 -55.71 -2.92
CA CYS A 253 -14.82 -56.10 -1.74
C CYS A 253 -13.37 -55.59 -1.69
N GLY A 254 -12.80 -55.51 -0.48
CA GLY A 254 -11.41 -55.12 -0.28
C GLY A 254 -10.38 -56.23 -0.56
N GLY A 255 -9.11 -55.83 -0.60
CA GLY A 255 -7.96 -56.74 -0.72
C GLY A 255 -6.67 -56.03 -0.27
N VAL A 256 -5.86 -56.70 0.55
CA VAL A 256 -4.56 -56.21 1.03
C VAL A 256 -3.47 -56.72 0.11
N TRP A 257 -2.59 -55.85 -0.42
CA TRP A 257 -1.19 -56.24 -0.64
C TRP A 257 -0.21 -55.06 -0.86
N SER A 258 1.06 -55.36 -0.59
CA SER A 258 2.28 -54.57 -0.81
C SER A 258 3.46 -55.54 -0.63
N PRO A 259 4.71 -55.19 -0.99
CA PRO A 259 5.16 -54.51 -2.22
C PRO A 259 6.36 -55.24 -2.88
N VAL A 260 6.63 -55.03 -4.19
CA VAL A 260 7.91 -55.45 -4.82
C VAL A 260 8.35 -54.42 -5.88
N PRO A 261 9.60 -53.89 -5.84
CA PRO A 261 10.14 -52.97 -6.85
C PRO A 261 10.91 -53.71 -7.95
N TRP A 262 11.05 -53.09 -9.14
CA TRP A 262 11.95 -53.59 -10.20
C TRP A 262 12.94 -52.52 -10.71
N THR A 263 14.22 -52.92 -10.58
CA THR A 263 15.49 -52.48 -11.18
C THR A 263 15.54 -51.46 -12.33
N ARG A 264 16.56 -50.60 -12.25
CA ARG A 264 17.15 -49.88 -13.41
C ARG A 264 17.99 -50.84 -14.28
N HIS A 265 18.12 -50.51 -15.57
CA HIS A 265 19.18 -51.03 -16.46
C HIS A 265 19.85 -49.90 -17.27
N THR A 266 20.96 -50.23 -17.92
CA THR A 266 21.94 -49.35 -18.59
C THR A 266 22.42 -50.02 -19.90
N VAL A 267 23.14 -49.37 -20.84
CA VAL A 267 23.80 -48.05 -20.79
C VAL A 267 23.08 -47.03 -21.72
N ALA A 268 23.58 -46.35 -22.77
CA ALA A 268 24.91 -46.27 -23.41
C ALA A 268 25.08 -44.93 -24.17
N ALA A 269 26.34 -44.46 -24.24
CA ALA A 269 26.89 -43.42 -25.13
C ALA A 269 26.10 -42.10 -25.27
#